data_AF-F4G802-F1
#
_entry.id   AF-F4G802-F1
#
_cell.length_a   1.000
_cell.length_b   1.000
_cell.length_c   1.000
_cell.angle_alpha   90.00
_cell.angle_beta   90.00
_cell.angle_gamma   90.00
#
_symmetry.space_group_name_H-M   'P 1'
#
loop_
_entity.id
_entity.type
_entity.pdbx_description
1 polymer ?
#
loop_
_entity_poly.entity_id
_entity_poly.type
_entity_poly.pdbx_seq_one_letter_code
_entity_poly.pdbx_strand_id
1 'polypeptide(L)'
;MNASILTASHYGVVHFGDLDCEAVVLTTGERGYVRKELAKLLGFHESHKGGRFARFLADIAPNSLSLLEKSSGPILLPSGRQTQFFPAGIIADVATSVVDAAIAGTLHRARQGIVGNCLTIMRALATTGEVALIDEATGYQHHRAPDALQELISKLLRQSCASWERRFHPDYYRAIYRLFGWKYQGHDQNPPHVVGQITLRWVYGPVLPEDLLGEIRNRKGISQKHHQWLSDQGLAHLESQIHAVTAIARSSMSYPDFKRRCEAAFAGAALQLGLLLDELEEGA
;
A
#
# COMPACT_ATOMS: atom_id res chain seq x y z
N MET A 1 -38.30 1.65 10.35
CA MET A 1 -36.87 1.58 10.73
C MET A 1 -36.06 1.56 9.44
N ASN A 2 -35.39 2.65 9.08
CA ASN A 2 -34.57 2.72 7.88
C ASN A 2 -33.34 1.81 8.10
N ALA A 3 -33.32 0.63 7.48
CA ALA A 3 -32.12 -0.20 7.47
C ALA A 3 -31.00 0.61 6.81
N SER A 4 -30.03 1.03 7.61
CA SER A 4 -28.83 1.71 7.12
C SER A 4 -28.13 0.79 6.12
N ILE A 5 -28.02 1.25 4.86
CA ILE A 5 -27.31 0.52 3.82
C ILE A 5 -25.86 0.36 4.26
N LEU A 6 -25.38 -0.89 4.32
CA LEU A 6 -24.00 -1.19 4.67
C LEU A 6 -23.08 -0.62 3.59
N THR A 7 -22.01 0.05 4.00
CA THR A 7 -21.06 0.72 3.09
C THR A 7 -19.73 -0.01 3.14
N ALA A 8 -19.09 -0.19 2.00
CA ALA A 8 -17.74 -0.71 1.93
C ALA A 8 -16.73 0.39 2.28
N SER A 9 -15.89 0.13 3.29
CA SER A 9 -14.75 0.98 3.66
C SER A 9 -13.57 0.76 2.72
N HIS A 10 -13.36 -0.49 2.28
CA HIS A 10 -12.27 -0.86 1.39
C HIS A 10 -12.80 -1.72 0.24
N TYR A 11 -12.12 -1.62 -0.90
CA TYR A 11 -12.43 -2.37 -2.12
C TYR A 11 -11.12 -2.78 -2.78
N GLY A 12 -11.06 -4.00 -3.32
CA GLY A 12 -9.91 -4.52 -4.04
C GLY A 12 -10.28 -5.75 -4.86
N VAL A 13 -9.28 -6.32 -5.53
CA VAL A 13 -9.42 -7.57 -6.28
C VAL A 13 -8.53 -8.63 -5.63
N VAL A 14 -9.10 -9.81 -5.38
CA VAL A 14 -8.38 -10.99 -4.91
C VAL A 14 -8.08 -11.87 -6.12
N HIS A 15 -6.81 -12.24 -6.26
CA HIS A 15 -6.31 -13.09 -7.34
C HIS A 15 -6.16 -14.54 -6.85
N PHE A 16 -6.88 -15.45 -7.50
CA PHE A 16 -6.80 -16.89 -7.31
C PHE A 16 -6.13 -17.51 -8.54
N GLY A 17 -4.82 -17.34 -8.66
CA GLY A 17 -4.09 -17.74 -9.87
C GLY A 17 -4.47 -16.86 -11.06
N ASP A 18 -5.10 -17.45 -12.07
CA ASP A 18 -5.64 -16.76 -13.26
C ASP A 18 -7.11 -16.31 -13.10
N LEU A 19 -7.71 -16.52 -11.93
CA LEU A 19 -9.08 -16.16 -11.62
C LEU A 19 -9.13 -14.94 -10.68
N ASP A 20 -10.04 -14.00 -10.95
CA ASP A 20 -10.16 -12.76 -10.18
C ASP A 20 -11.53 -12.65 -9.49
N CYS A 21 -11.56 -12.10 -8.27
CA CYS A 21 -12.80 -11.79 -7.56
C CYS A 21 -12.73 -10.44 -6.85
N GLU A 22 -13.74 -9.58 -7.07
CA GLU A 22 -13.86 -8.33 -6.35
C GLU A 22 -14.18 -8.57 -4.87
N ALA A 23 -13.35 -8.00 -3.99
CA ALA A 23 -13.41 -8.12 -2.54
C ALA A 23 -13.68 -6.77 -1.87
N VAL A 24 -14.34 -6.81 -0.73
CA VAL A 24 -14.71 -5.62 0.06
C VAL A 24 -14.55 -5.87 1.55
N VAL A 25 -14.26 -4.78 2.27
CA VAL A 25 -14.38 -4.71 3.73
C VAL A 25 -15.48 -3.70 4.03
N LEU A 26 -16.46 -4.09 4.84
CA LEU A 26 -17.55 -3.20 5.26
C LEU A 26 -17.08 -2.24 6.35
N THR A 27 -17.84 -1.17 6.59
CA THR A 27 -17.60 -0.26 7.72
C THR A 27 -17.73 -0.95 9.09
N THR A 28 -18.40 -2.10 9.14
CA THR A 28 -18.48 -2.97 10.32
C THR A 28 -17.21 -3.82 10.54
N GLY A 29 -16.27 -3.82 9.59
CA GLY A 29 -15.10 -4.69 9.61
C GLY A 29 -15.33 -6.07 8.99
N GLU A 30 -16.57 -6.40 8.62
CA GLU A 30 -16.87 -7.66 7.91
C GLU A 30 -16.19 -7.70 6.55
N ARG A 31 -15.54 -8.83 6.25
CA ARG A 31 -14.81 -9.07 5.00
C ARG A 31 -15.62 -9.98 4.09
N GLY A 32 -15.56 -9.73 2.81
CA GLY A 32 -16.26 -10.53 1.83
C GLY A 32 -16.02 -10.04 0.42
N TYR A 33 -16.98 -10.30 -0.44
CA TYR A 33 -16.82 -10.18 -1.89
C TYR A 33 -18.11 -9.73 -2.58
N VAL A 34 -17.99 -9.42 -3.87
CA VAL A 34 -19.09 -8.89 -4.70
C VAL A 34 -19.76 -9.99 -5.53
N ARG A 35 -21.06 -10.25 -5.28
CA ARG A 35 -21.78 -11.45 -5.77
C ARG A 35 -21.64 -11.75 -7.27
N LYS A 36 -21.61 -10.71 -8.11
CA LYS A 36 -21.54 -10.87 -9.58
C LYS A 36 -20.32 -11.68 -10.02
N GLU A 37 -19.21 -11.58 -9.29
CA GLU A 37 -17.97 -12.28 -9.64
C GLU A 37 -17.91 -13.71 -9.10
N LEU A 38 -18.68 -14.07 -8.06
CA LEU A 38 -18.63 -15.41 -7.45
C LEU A 38 -19.03 -16.53 -8.43
N ALA A 39 -20.17 -16.33 -9.11
CA ALA A 39 -20.68 -17.30 -10.07
C ALA A 39 -19.66 -17.48 -11.20
N LYS A 40 -19.11 -16.37 -11.70
CA LYS A 40 -18.09 -16.35 -12.76
C LYS A 40 -16.79 -17.04 -12.32
N LEU A 41 -16.35 -16.82 -11.08
CA LEU A 41 -15.17 -17.46 -10.49
C LEU A 41 -15.27 -18.99 -10.55
N LEU A 42 -16.46 -19.52 -10.30
CA LEU A 42 -16.77 -20.96 -10.36
C LEU A 42 -17.18 -21.45 -11.76
N GLY A 43 -17.01 -20.63 -12.81
CA GLY A 43 -17.31 -21.01 -14.19
C GLY A 43 -18.78 -20.90 -14.60
N PHE A 44 -19.63 -20.24 -13.81
CA PHE A 44 -21.01 -19.94 -14.18
C PHE A 44 -21.10 -18.62 -14.95
N HIS A 45 -21.64 -18.68 -16.17
CA HIS A 45 -22.04 -17.49 -16.92
C HIS A 45 -23.54 -17.22 -16.71
N GLU A 46 -23.89 -16.33 -15.79
CA GLU A 46 -25.28 -15.89 -15.60
C GLU A 46 -25.44 -14.38 -15.81
N SER A 47 -26.32 -14.01 -16.74
CA SER A 47 -26.84 -12.65 -16.87
C SER A 47 -28.08 -12.51 -15.98
N HIS A 48 -27.86 -12.01 -14.77
CA HIS A 48 -28.82 -11.28 -13.95
C HIS A 48 -30.07 -11.94 -13.30
N LYS A 49 -30.32 -13.26 -13.38
CA LYS A 49 -31.27 -13.94 -12.45
C LYS A 49 -30.76 -15.33 -12.03
N GLY A 50 -30.18 -15.38 -10.83
CA GLY A 50 -29.31 -16.43 -10.29
C GLY A 50 -29.94 -17.77 -9.90
N GLY A 51 -30.75 -18.37 -10.78
CA GLY A 51 -31.45 -19.62 -10.48
C GLY A 51 -30.54 -20.85 -10.52
N ARG A 52 -29.62 -20.96 -11.48
CA ARG A 52 -28.78 -22.17 -11.59
C ARG A 52 -27.70 -22.19 -10.53
N PHE A 53 -27.10 -21.04 -10.24
CA PHE A 53 -26.10 -20.95 -9.19
C PHE A 53 -26.69 -21.24 -7.80
N ALA A 54 -27.87 -20.69 -7.47
CA ALA A 54 -28.54 -20.99 -6.20
C ALA A 54 -28.90 -22.48 -6.06
N ARG A 55 -29.41 -23.12 -7.13
CA ARG A 55 -29.70 -24.57 -7.13
C ARG A 55 -28.43 -25.41 -6.99
N PHE A 56 -27.34 -24.98 -7.61
CA PHE A 56 -26.05 -25.63 -7.47
C PHE A 56 -25.56 -25.58 -6.02
N LEU A 57 -25.65 -24.42 -5.37
CA LEU A 57 -25.30 -24.29 -3.96
C LEU A 57 -26.22 -25.11 -3.06
N ALA A 58 -27.52 -25.17 -3.34
CA ALA A 58 -28.45 -26.02 -2.58
C ALA A 58 -28.04 -27.50 -2.59
N ASP A 59 -27.46 -27.96 -3.70
CA ASP A 59 -27.09 -29.35 -3.94
C ASP A 59 -25.69 -29.70 -3.40
N ILE A 60 -24.72 -28.79 -3.55
CA ILE A 60 -23.31 -29.06 -3.19
C ILE A 60 -22.88 -28.38 -1.89
N ALA A 61 -23.37 -27.18 -1.60
CA ALA A 61 -22.90 -26.36 -0.47
C ALA A 61 -24.08 -25.63 0.23
N PRO A 62 -24.99 -26.38 0.90
CA PRO A 62 -26.21 -25.81 1.48
C PRO A 62 -25.92 -24.80 2.62
N ASN A 63 -24.78 -24.96 3.30
CA ASN A 63 -24.31 -24.01 4.31
C ASN A 63 -23.97 -22.66 3.67
N SER A 64 -23.20 -22.66 2.59
CA SER A 64 -22.92 -21.46 1.79
C SER A 64 -24.18 -20.80 1.25
N LEU A 65 -25.17 -21.57 0.80
CA LEU A 65 -26.46 -21.01 0.37
C LEU A 65 -27.16 -20.28 1.53
N SER A 66 -27.21 -20.90 2.70
CA SER A 66 -27.84 -20.32 3.90
C SER A 66 -27.14 -19.02 4.33
N LEU A 67 -25.81 -18.96 4.22
CA LEU A 67 -25.03 -17.75 4.49
C LEU A 67 -25.30 -16.65 3.46
N LEU A 68 -25.42 -16.99 2.17
CA LEU A 68 -25.78 -16.03 1.12
C LEU A 68 -27.17 -15.44 1.34
N GLU A 69 -28.15 -16.25 1.72
CA GLU A 69 -29.51 -15.78 1.98
C GLU A 69 -29.56 -14.81 3.17
N LYS A 70 -28.80 -15.11 4.23
CA LYS A 70 -28.68 -14.23 5.42
C LYS A 70 -27.96 -12.91 5.14
N SER A 71 -27.03 -12.89 4.19
CA SER A 71 -26.18 -11.74 3.86
C SER A 71 -26.63 -10.95 2.62
N SER A 72 -27.80 -11.26 2.05
CA SER A 72 -28.30 -10.73 0.76
C SER A 72 -28.68 -9.23 0.73
N GLY A 73 -28.30 -8.43 1.74
CA GLY A 73 -28.51 -7.00 1.75
C GLY A 73 -27.67 -6.26 0.69
N PRO A 74 -28.19 -5.21 0.04
CA PRO A 74 -27.38 -4.39 -0.85
C PRO A 74 -26.34 -3.62 -0.04
N ILE A 75 -25.11 -3.55 -0.57
CA ILE A 75 -24.02 -2.72 -0.06
C ILE A 75 -23.71 -1.60 -1.04
N LEU A 76 -23.19 -0.49 -0.51
CA LEU A 76 -22.69 0.64 -1.29
C LEU A 76 -21.17 0.57 -1.42
N LEU A 77 -20.67 0.51 -2.66
CA LEU A 77 -19.23 0.59 -2.95
C LEU A 77 -18.73 2.04 -2.86
N PRO A 78 -17.42 2.28 -2.68
CA PRO A 78 -16.84 3.64 -2.69
C PRO A 78 -17.15 4.42 -3.97
N SER A 79 -17.37 3.72 -5.09
CA SER A 79 -17.76 4.31 -6.37
C SER A 79 -19.23 4.78 -6.41
N GLY A 80 -20.00 4.64 -5.34
CA GLY A 80 -21.44 4.92 -5.29
C GLY A 80 -22.32 3.85 -5.94
N ARG A 81 -21.74 2.76 -6.46
CA ARG A 81 -22.51 1.64 -7.05
C ARG A 81 -23.06 0.75 -5.95
N GLN A 82 -24.32 0.34 -6.07
CA GLN A 82 -24.91 -0.67 -5.22
C GLN A 82 -24.64 -2.08 -5.76
N THR A 83 -24.27 -3.00 -4.88
CA THR A 83 -24.06 -4.41 -5.21
C THR A 83 -24.46 -5.30 -4.05
N GLN A 84 -24.33 -6.62 -4.19
CA GLN A 84 -24.61 -7.57 -3.12
C GLN A 84 -23.30 -8.09 -2.50
N PHE A 85 -23.27 -8.07 -1.19
CA PHE A 85 -22.17 -8.61 -0.38
C PHE A 85 -22.34 -10.11 -0.18
N PHE A 86 -21.21 -10.81 -0.10
CA PHE A 86 -21.18 -12.14 0.46
C PHE A 86 -19.97 -12.32 1.38
N PRO A 87 -20.14 -12.90 2.58
CA PRO A 87 -19.07 -13.08 3.55
C PRO A 87 -17.90 -13.89 3.02
N ALA A 88 -16.72 -13.57 3.55
CA ALA A 88 -15.53 -14.42 3.40
C ALA A 88 -15.81 -15.84 3.92
N GLY A 89 -15.12 -16.83 3.35
CA GLY A 89 -15.31 -18.25 3.66
C GLY A 89 -16.21 -19.00 2.66
N ILE A 90 -17.19 -18.33 2.03
CA ILE A 90 -18.10 -18.98 1.07
C ILE A 90 -17.34 -19.57 -0.13
N ILE A 91 -16.37 -18.84 -0.69
CA ILE A 91 -15.55 -19.35 -1.82
C ILE A 91 -14.81 -20.63 -1.42
N ALA A 92 -14.21 -20.66 -0.22
CA ALA A 92 -13.47 -21.81 0.27
C ALA A 92 -14.41 -23.01 0.53
N ASP A 93 -15.55 -22.78 1.18
CA ASP A 93 -16.57 -23.80 1.45
C ASP A 93 -17.11 -24.43 0.16
N VAL A 94 -17.46 -23.61 -0.84
CA VAL A 94 -17.96 -24.10 -2.13
C VAL A 94 -16.87 -24.86 -2.88
N ALA A 95 -15.65 -24.33 -2.94
CA ALA A 95 -14.55 -25.01 -3.64
C ALA A 95 -14.24 -26.38 -3.00
N THR A 96 -14.22 -26.44 -1.67
CA THR A 96 -14.00 -27.67 -0.90
C THR A 96 -15.11 -28.67 -1.17
N SER A 97 -16.38 -28.26 -1.06
CA SER A 97 -17.54 -29.12 -1.30
C SER A 97 -17.58 -29.71 -2.72
N VAL A 98 -17.18 -28.93 -3.73
CA VAL A 98 -17.07 -29.42 -5.12
C VAL A 98 -15.96 -30.47 -5.27
N VAL A 99 -14.79 -30.20 -4.70
CA VAL A 99 -13.64 -31.12 -4.77
C VAL A 99 -13.93 -32.41 -4.00
N ASP A 100 -14.54 -32.32 -2.82
CA ASP A 100 -14.96 -33.48 -2.03
C ASP A 100 -15.97 -34.34 -2.80
N ALA A 101 -16.98 -33.73 -3.43
CA ALA A 101 -17.93 -34.44 -4.27
C ALA A 101 -17.27 -35.09 -5.50
N ALA A 102 -16.23 -34.46 -6.08
CA ALA A 102 -15.47 -35.02 -7.18
C ALA A 102 -14.65 -36.24 -6.73
N ILE A 103 -13.96 -36.14 -5.59
CA ILE A 103 -13.18 -37.23 -4.98
C ILE A 103 -14.10 -38.41 -4.61
N ALA A 104 -15.27 -38.13 -4.06
CA ALA A 104 -16.28 -39.14 -3.71
C ALA A 104 -16.99 -39.74 -4.93
N GLY A 105 -16.77 -39.21 -6.14
CA GLY A 105 -17.45 -39.66 -7.36
C GLY A 105 -18.94 -39.32 -7.43
N THR A 106 -19.44 -38.45 -6.54
CA THR A 106 -20.84 -38.02 -6.48
C THR A 106 -21.11 -36.78 -7.33
N LEU A 107 -20.07 -36.09 -7.81
CA LEU A 107 -20.20 -34.91 -8.65
C LEU A 107 -20.73 -35.25 -10.04
N HIS A 108 -21.89 -34.68 -10.38
CA HIS A 108 -22.54 -34.85 -11.68
C HIS A 108 -21.61 -34.49 -12.86
N ARG A 109 -21.60 -35.31 -13.93
CA ARG A 109 -20.69 -35.17 -15.09
C ARG A 109 -20.67 -33.77 -15.71
N ALA A 110 -21.83 -33.12 -15.81
CA ALA A 110 -21.93 -31.75 -16.35
C ALA A 110 -21.20 -30.68 -15.52
N ARG A 111 -20.80 -30.98 -14.28
CA ARG A 111 -20.13 -30.05 -13.35
C ARG A 111 -18.64 -30.33 -13.20
N GLN A 112 -18.12 -31.37 -13.87
CA GLN A 112 -16.71 -31.76 -13.79
C GLN A 112 -15.77 -30.63 -14.27
N GLY A 113 -16.22 -29.78 -15.20
CA GLY A 113 -15.44 -28.62 -15.66
C GLY A 113 -15.16 -27.57 -14.55
N ILE A 114 -15.92 -27.57 -13.46
CA ILE A 114 -15.75 -26.60 -12.35
C ILE A 114 -14.61 -27.01 -11.42
N VAL A 115 -14.28 -28.30 -11.34
CA VAL A 115 -13.28 -28.85 -10.41
C VAL A 115 -11.91 -28.19 -10.59
N GLY A 116 -11.52 -27.89 -11.84
CA GLY A 116 -10.26 -27.21 -12.14
C GLY A 116 -10.17 -25.83 -11.45
N ASN A 117 -11.21 -25.00 -11.59
CA ASN A 117 -11.27 -23.69 -10.94
C ASN A 117 -11.25 -23.81 -9.41
N CYS A 118 -11.98 -24.77 -8.85
CA CYS A 118 -11.98 -25.01 -7.40
C CYS A 118 -10.59 -25.40 -6.88
N LEU A 119 -9.86 -26.25 -7.59
CA LEU A 119 -8.48 -26.61 -7.23
C LEU A 119 -7.54 -25.40 -7.33
N THR A 120 -7.67 -24.54 -8.35
CA THR A 120 -6.91 -23.30 -8.47
C THR A 120 -7.16 -22.37 -7.28
N ILE A 121 -8.43 -22.17 -6.92
CA ILE A 121 -8.85 -21.37 -5.76
C ILE A 121 -8.24 -21.93 -4.47
N MET A 122 -8.38 -23.23 -4.22
CA MET A 122 -7.84 -23.87 -3.02
C MET A 122 -6.31 -23.75 -2.93
N ARG A 123 -5.59 -23.91 -4.04
CA ARG A 123 -4.14 -23.74 -4.08
C ARG A 123 -3.71 -22.31 -3.76
N ALA A 124 -4.39 -21.32 -4.34
CA ALA A 124 -4.11 -19.91 -4.07
C ALA A 124 -4.37 -19.55 -2.60
N LEU A 125 -5.48 -20.03 -2.04
CA LEU A 125 -5.80 -19.87 -0.62
C LEU A 125 -4.79 -20.57 0.28
N ALA A 126 -4.40 -21.81 -0.02
CA ALA A 126 -3.44 -22.56 0.78
C ALA A 126 -2.06 -21.88 0.79
N THR A 127 -1.57 -21.45 -0.38
CA THR A 127 -0.28 -20.77 -0.50
C THR A 127 -0.27 -19.44 0.24
N THR A 128 -1.34 -18.66 0.11
CA THR A 128 -1.47 -17.37 0.80
C THR A 128 -1.64 -17.57 2.31
N GLY A 129 -2.43 -18.58 2.72
CA GLY A 129 -2.67 -18.94 4.10
C GLY A 129 -1.40 -19.44 4.80
N GLU A 130 -0.59 -20.24 4.14
CA GLU A 130 0.72 -20.69 4.65
C GLU A 130 1.62 -19.50 4.96
N VAL A 131 1.79 -18.58 4.01
CA VAL A 131 2.58 -17.35 4.22
C VAL A 131 1.98 -16.50 5.34
N ALA A 132 0.66 -16.31 5.38
CA ALA A 132 0.00 -15.53 6.42
C ALA A 132 0.17 -16.15 7.82
N LEU A 133 0.13 -17.48 7.93
CA LEU A 133 0.36 -18.18 9.20
C LEU A 133 1.81 -18.08 9.66
N ILE A 134 2.77 -18.15 8.73
CA ILE A 134 4.19 -17.92 9.03
C ILE A 134 4.39 -16.48 9.49
N ASP A 135 3.80 -15.51 8.79
CA ASP A 135 3.86 -14.11 9.15
C ASP A 135 3.32 -13.93 10.57
N GLU A 136 2.10 -14.41 10.84
CA GLU A 136 1.45 -14.36 12.17
C GLU A 136 2.31 -15.01 13.27
N ALA A 137 2.85 -16.20 13.02
CA ALA A 137 3.66 -16.94 13.98
C ALA A 137 5.03 -16.28 14.26
N THR A 138 5.55 -15.50 13.31
CA THR A 138 6.85 -14.82 13.42
C THR A 138 6.73 -13.36 13.86
N GLY A 139 5.53 -12.78 13.86
CA GLY A 139 5.31 -11.35 14.07
C GLY A 139 5.49 -10.52 12.79
N TYR A 140 5.84 -11.14 11.65
CA TYR A 140 6.11 -10.44 10.40
C TYR A 140 4.86 -9.83 9.75
N GLN A 141 3.65 -10.16 10.22
CA GLN A 141 2.40 -9.53 9.78
C GLN A 141 2.39 -8.01 10.00
N HIS A 142 3.11 -7.52 11.02
CA HIS A 142 3.25 -6.08 11.30
C HIS A 142 4.26 -5.38 10.38
N HIS A 143 5.16 -6.15 9.74
CA HIS A 143 6.11 -5.64 8.75
C HIS A 143 5.52 -5.56 7.33
N ARG A 144 4.33 -6.12 7.10
CA ARG A 144 3.67 -6.08 5.78
C ARG A 144 2.95 -4.74 5.60
N ALA A 145 3.63 -3.83 4.88
CA ALA A 145 3.32 -2.42 4.67
C ALA A 145 2.03 -2.12 3.85
N PRO A 146 0.94 -1.73 4.53
CA PRO A 146 0.24 -0.49 4.14
C PRO A 146 0.14 0.56 5.25
N ASP A 147 0.05 0.14 6.52
CA ASP A 147 -0.24 1.06 7.63
C ASP A 147 1.00 1.85 8.08
N ALA A 148 2.17 1.22 8.09
CA ALA A 148 3.43 1.89 8.45
C ALA A 148 3.75 3.07 7.53
N LEU A 149 3.47 2.95 6.22
CA LEU A 149 3.68 4.05 5.28
C LEU A 149 2.69 5.19 5.52
N GLN A 150 1.42 4.88 5.74
CA GLN A 150 0.39 5.90 5.94
C GLN A 150 0.55 6.62 7.28
N GLU A 151 0.96 5.89 8.31
CA GLU A 151 1.33 6.44 9.61
C GLU A 151 2.57 7.33 9.51
N LEU A 152 3.60 6.89 8.79
CA LEU A 152 4.78 7.69 8.50
C LEU A 152 4.42 8.98 7.73
N ILE A 153 3.53 8.89 6.73
CA ILE A 153 3.01 10.04 5.99
C ILE A 153 2.32 11.02 6.95
N SER A 154 1.50 10.51 7.88
CA SER A 154 0.78 11.34 8.85
C SER A 154 1.71 12.02 9.86
N LYS A 155 2.80 11.35 10.26
CA LYS A 155 3.81 11.87 11.19
C LYS A 155 4.75 12.87 10.51
N LEU A 156 5.11 12.67 9.24
CA LEU A 156 6.10 13.48 8.52
C LEU A 156 5.51 14.59 7.64
N LEU A 157 4.22 14.53 7.26
CA LEU A 157 3.55 15.57 6.46
C LEU A 157 2.50 16.36 7.24
N ARG A 158 2.43 17.66 6.96
CA ARG A 158 1.34 18.53 7.45
C ARG A 158 0.07 18.32 6.62
N GLN A 159 -1.07 18.59 7.25
CA GLN A 159 -2.37 18.65 6.56
C GLN A 159 -2.50 19.88 5.65
N SER A 160 -1.74 20.95 5.92
CA SER A 160 -1.73 22.19 5.15
C SER A 160 -0.31 22.77 5.00
N CYS A 161 -0.08 23.50 3.91
CA CYS A 161 1.20 24.12 3.60
C CYS A 161 1.57 25.20 4.63
N ALA A 162 2.78 25.11 5.19
CA ALA A 162 3.35 26.11 6.08
C ALA A 162 3.83 27.37 5.33
N SER A 163 4.04 28.46 6.07
CA SER A 163 4.74 29.65 5.57
C SER A 163 6.18 29.30 5.16
N TRP A 164 6.71 30.02 4.17
CA TRP A 164 8.08 29.78 3.69
C TRP A 164 9.10 30.21 4.73
N GLU A 165 10.03 29.31 5.05
CA GLU A 165 11.16 29.58 5.92
C GLU A 165 12.45 29.08 5.26
N ARG A 166 13.53 29.85 5.40
CA ARG A 166 14.81 29.51 4.79
C ARG A 166 15.50 28.38 5.59
N ARG A 167 15.51 27.17 5.03
CA ARG A 167 16.19 26.00 5.63
C ARG A 167 17.65 25.83 5.22
N PHE A 168 18.02 26.25 4.00
CA PHE A 168 19.39 26.13 3.50
C PHE A 168 20.17 27.42 3.79
N HIS A 169 21.05 27.34 4.79
CA HIS A 169 21.94 28.44 5.17
C HIS A 169 23.10 28.63 4.17
N PRO A 170 23.73 29.83 4.12
CA PRO A 170 24.85 30.11 3.21
C PRO A 170 25.98 29.08 3.27
N ASP A 171 26.20 28.49 4.43
CA ASP A 171 27.25 27.50 4.67
C ASP A 171 27.10 26.22 3.85
N TYR A 172 25.86 25.76 3.67
CA TYR A 172 25.56 24.63 2.79
C TYR A 172 26.00 24.94 1.36
N TYR A 173 25.60 26.10 0.83
CA TYR A 173 25.94 26.48 -0.54
C TYR A 173 27.45 26.69 -0.72
N ARG A 174 28.13 27.32 0.25
CA ARG A 174 29.60 27.46 0.23
C ARG A 174 30.28 26.09 0.15
N ALA A 175 29.82 25.11 0.95
CA ALA A 175 30.39 23.78 0.95
C ALA A 175 30.21 23.06 -0.40
N ILE A 176 29.02 23.16 -1.00
CA ILE A 176 28.72 22.53 -2.31
C ILE A 176 29.45 23.23 -3.46
N TYR A 177 29.46 24.56 -3.51
CA TYR A 177 30.11 25.32 -4.58
C TYR A 177 31.61 25.05 -4.63
N ARG A 178 32.24 24.87 -3.46
CA ARG A 178 33.66 24.52 -3.35
C ARG A 178 34.01 23.23 -4.08
N LEU A 179 33.11 22.24 -4.13
CA LEU A 179 33.33 20.96 -4.82
C LEU A 179 33.54 21.12 -6.34
N PHE A 180 33.07 22.25 -6.89
CA PHE A 180 33.19 22.61 -8.30
C PHE A 180 34.16 23.76 -8.54
N GLY A 181 34.86 24.25 -7.51
CA GLY A 181 35.73 25.43 -7.60
C GLY A 181 34.97 26.76 -7.74
N TRP A 182 33.66 26.79 -7.47
CA TRP A 182 32.85 28.00 -7.58
C TRP A 182 32.90 28.83 -6.30
N LYS A 183 32.74 30.16 -6.44
CA LYS A 183 32.59 31.08 -5.31
C LYS A 183 31.11 31.37 -5.10
N TYR A 184 30.62 31.13 -3.89
CA TYR A 184 29.26 31.49 -3.51
C TYR A 184 29.19 33.01 -3.23
N GLN A 185 28.44 33.74 -4.04
CA GLN A 185 28.33 35.20 -3.99
C GLN A 185 27.06 35.70 -3.27
N GLY A 186 26.34 34.81 -2.58
CA GLY A 186 25.04 35.14 -1.97
C GLY A 186 23.86 34.64 -2.81
N HIS A 187 22.64 35.02 -2.39
CA HIS A 187 21.39 34.62 -3.06
C HIS A 187 20.88 35.62 -4.10
N ASP A 188 21.71 36.58 -4.51
CA ASP A 188 21.35 37.54 -5.54
C ASP A 188 21.10 36.87 -6.90
N GLN A 189 21.60 35.65 -7.07
CA GLN A 189 21.33 34.79 -8.22
C GLN A 189 20.83 33.41 -7.77
N ASN A 190 19.94 32.83 -8.57
CA ASN A 190 19.48 31.47 -8.33
C ASN A 190 20.64 30.47 -8.41
N PRO A 191 20.73 29.49 -7.50
CA PRO A 191 21.74 28.46 -7.58
C PRO A 191 21.69 27.71 -8.93
N PRO A 192 22.83 27.30 -9.48
CA PRO A 192 22.88 26.46 -10.68
C PRO A 192 22.03 25.20 -10.51
N HIS A 193 21.41 24.74 -11.60
CA HIS A 193 20.50 23.59 -11.61
C HIS A 193 21.13 22.33 -10.98
N VAL A 194 22.44 22.12 -11.16
CA VAL A 194 23.18 21.01 -10.57
C VAL A 194 23.12 21.01 -9.04
N VAL A 195 23.12 22.17 -8.39
CA VAL A 195 23.01 22.29 -6.93
C VAL A 195 21.64 21.83 -6.46
N GLY A 196 20.59 22.15 -7.24
CA GLY A 196 19.24 21.63 -7.03
C GLY A 196 19.18 20.10 -7.13
N GLN A 197 19.84 19.51 -8.13
CA GLN A 197 19.91 18.05 -8.29
C GLN A 197 20.67 17.36 -7.15
N ILE A 198 21.78 17.95 -6.70
CA ILE A 198 22.56 17.45 -5.55
C ILE A 198 21.69 17.48 -4.28
N THR A 199 20.98 18.60 -4.07
CA THR A 199 20.10 18.77 -2.91
C THR A 199 18.94 17.76 -2.96
N LEU A 200 18.32 17.57 -4.13
CA LEU A 200 17.27 16.56 -4.29
C LEU A 200 17.78 15.15 -3.99
N ARG A 201 18.97 14.80 -4.52
CA ARG A 201 19.51 13.45 -4.40
C ARG A 201 20.03 13.11 -3.00
N TRP A 202 20.73 14.03 -2.35
CA TRP A 202 21.48 13.73 -1.12
C TRP A 202 20.83 14.28 0.14
N VAL A 203 19.94 15.27 0.03
CA VAL A 203 19.21 15.82 1.17
C VAL A 203 17.79 15.28 1.20
N TYR A 204 17.02 15.46 0.12
CA TYR A 204 15.62 15.01 0.11
C TYR A 204 15.49 13.50 -0.10
N GLY A 205 16.28 12.90 -1.00
CA GLY A 205 16.17 11.47 -1.31
C GLY A 205 16.33 10.53 -0.10
N PRO A 206 17.31 10.74 0.80
CA PRO A 206 17.46 9.88 1.98
C PRO A 206 16.40 10.12 3.06
N VAL A 207 15.83 11.32 3.13
CA VAL A 207 14.87 11.72 4.17
C VAL A 207 13.42 11.44 3.76
N LEU A 208 13.12 11.56 2.46
CA LEU A 208 11.79 11.44 1.92
C LEU A 208 11.78 10.31 0.86
N PRO A 209 11.16 9.15 1.17
CA PRO A 209 10.93 8.10 0.19
C PRO A 209 10.28 8.63 -1.08
N GLU A 210 10.46 7.94 -2.20
CA GLU A 210 9.92 8.37 -3.49
C GLU A 210 8.40 8.56 -3.47
N ASP A 211 7.69 7.71 -2.74
CA ASP A 211 6.24 7.80 -2.53
C ASP A 211 5.84 9.07 -1.76
N LEU A 212 6.60 9.44 -0.73
CA LEU A 212 6.38 10.66 0.06
C LEU A 212 6.66 11.92 -0.78
N LEU A 213 7.72 11.87 -1.60
CA LEU A 213 8.02 12.93 -2.56
C LEU A 213 6.92 13.05 -3.62
N GLY A 214 6.36 11.93 -4.09
CA GLY A 214 5.21 11.87 -4.98
C GLY A 214 3.99 12.55 -4.37
N GLU A 215 3.68 12.23 -3.11
CA GLU A 215 2.54 12.80 -2.39
C GLU A 215 2.69 14.32 -2.18
N ILE A 216 3.89 14.79 -1.79
CA ILE A 216 4.16 16.23 -1.71
C ILE A 216 3.99 16.89 -3.08
N ARG A 217 4.48 16.27 -4.17
CA ARG A 217 4.34 16.82 -5.53
C ARG A 217 2.88 16.93 -5.96
N ASN A 218 2.03 15.99 -5.56
CA ASN A 218 0.60 15.99 -5.86
C ASN A 218 -0.15 17.09 -5.10
N ARG A 219 0.20 17.33 -3.83
CA ARG A 219 -0.46 18.33 -2.97
C ARG A 219 0.00 19.76 -3.24
N LYS A 220 1.23 19.91 -3.72
CA LYS A 220 1.92 21.19 -3.83
C LYS A 220 1.49 22.02 -5.04
N GLY A 221 1.22 23.31 -4.80
CA GLY A 221 1.13 24.33 -5.85
C GLY A 221 2.50 24.76 -6.40
N ILE A 222 2.53 25.33 -7.61
CA ILE A 222 3.76 25.66 -8.38
C ILE A 222 4.80 26.46 -7.56
N SER A 223 4.35 27.38 -6.70
CA SER A 223 5.22 28.27 -5.91
C SER A 223 5.75 27.67 -4.60
N GLN A 224 5.13 26.62 -4.07
CA GLN A 224 5.47 26.10 -2.74
C GLN A 224 6.75 25.23 -2.81
N LYS A 225 7.38 24.94 -1.69
CA LYS A 225 8.61 24.13 -1.59
C LYS A 225 8.35 22.85 -0.81
N HIS A 226 9.17 21.82 -1.04
CA HIS A 226 8.96 20.50 -0.41
C HIS A 226 8.97 20.57 1.13
N HIS A 227 9.87 21.35 1.72
CA HIS A 227 9.93 21.52 3.18
C HIS A 227 8.70 22.21 3.79
N GLN A 228 7.90 22.95 3.00
CA GLN A 228 6.69 23.61 3.53
C GLN A 228 5.55 22.61 3.85
N TRP A 229 5.67 21.37 3.37
CA TRP A 229 4.70 20.31 3.60
C TRP A 229 5.14 19.32 4.69
N LEU A 230 6.33 19.51 5.27
CA LEU A 230 6.85 18.64 6.33
C LEU A 230 6.34 19.07 7.70
N SER A 231 6.00 18.11 8.55
CA SER A 231 5.73 18.34 9.98
C SER A 231 6.99 18.81 10.72
N ASP A 232 6.86 19.18 11.99
CA ASP A 232 8.03 19.60 12.79
C ASP A 232 9.06 18.47 12.92
N GLN A 233 8.59 17.22 13.01
CA GLN A 233 9.45 16.03 12.99
C GLN A 233 10.14 15.86 11.62
N GLY A 234 9.40 15.98 10.51
CA GLY A 234 9.98 15.91 9.16
C GLY A 234 11.00 17.02 8.90
N LEU A 235 10.79 18.21 9.47
CA LEU A 235 11.73 19.33 9.40
C LEU A 235 13.01 19.06 10.20
N ALA A 236 12.90 18.50 11.41
CA ALA A 236 14.06 18.15 12.23
C ALA A 236 14.96 17.11 11.53
N HIS A 237 14.37 16.08 10.91
CA HIS A 237 15.12 15.10 10.13
C HIS A 237 15.78 15.73 8.89
N LEU A 238 15.06 16.60 8.18
CA LEU A 238 15.62 17.33 7.05
C LEU A 238 16.83 18.18 7.47
N GLU A 239 16.74 18.86 8.62
CA GLU A 239 17.83 19.68 9.16
C GLU A 239 19.06 18.84 9.53
N SER A 240 18.86 17.71 10.20
CA SER A 240 19.94 16.74 10.50
C SER A 240 20.65 16.28 9.22
N GLN A 241 19.90 15.95 8.18
CA GLN A 241 20.47 15.54 6.90
C GLN A 241 21.21 16.69 6.20
N ILE A 242 20.70 17.92 6.26
CA ILE A 242 21.40 19.11 5.73
C ILE A 242 22.76 19.26 6.43
N HIS A 243 22.82 19.08 7.75
CA HIS A 243 24.07 19.13 8.51
C HIS A 243 25.04 18.02 8.11
N ALA A 244 24.56 16.77 8.00
CA ALA A 244 25.38 15.63 7.58
C ALA A 244 25.97 15.84 6.19
N VAL A 245 25.14 16.23 5.21
CA VAL A 245 25.58 16.51 3.83
C VAL A 245 26.56 17.69 3.80
N THR A 246 26.32 18.75 4.59
CA THR A 246 27.24 19.89 4.69
C THR A 246 28.60 19.46 5.24
N ALA A 247 28.64 18.61 6.28
CA ALA A 247 29.87 18.11 6.88
C ALA A 247 30.68 17.25 5.89
N ILE A 248 30.00 16.37 5.14
CA ILE A 248 30.65 15.57 4.09
C ILE A 248 31.18 16.50 2.98
N ALA A 249 30.38 17.46 2.52
CA ALA A 249 30.81 18.42 1.50
C ALA A 249 32.01 19.28 1.95
N ARG A 250 32.08 19.66 3.23
CA ARG A 250 33.23 20.39 3.81
C ARG A 250 34.51 19.57 3.89
N SER A 251 34.40 18.27 4.15
CA SER A 251 35.55 17.37 4.28
C SER A 251 35.99 16.71 2.96
N SER A 252 35.18 16.85 1.90
CA SER A 252 35.48 16.26 0.59
C SER A 252 36.43 17.12 -0.24
N MET A 253 37.25 16.49 -1.07
CA MET A 253 38.22 17.21 -1.92
C MET A 253 37.67 17.59 -3.30
N SER A 254 36.67 16.86 -3.78
CA SER A 254 36.04 17.03 -5.09
C SER A 254 34.63 16.45 -5.11
N TYR A 255 33.84 16.75 -6.14
CA TYR A 255 32.51 16.15 -6.27
C TYR A 255 32.51 14.62 -6.35
N PRO A 256 33.42 13.93 -7.07
CA PRO A 256 33.49 12.46 -7.04
C PRO A 256 33.81 11.86 -5.67
N ASP A 257 34.65 12.53 -4.87
CA ASP A 257 34.93 12.14 -3.48
C ASP A 257 33.69 12.32 -2.59
N PHE A 258 33.05 13.48 -2.68
CA PHE A 258 31.78 13.77 -2.02
C PHE A 258 30.71 12.72 -2.35
N LYS A 259 30.53 12.42 -3.63
CA LYS A 259 29.55 11.43 -4.10
C LYS A 259 29.78 10.06 -3.44
N ARG A 260 31.02 9.55 -3.46
CA ARG A 260 31.35 8.25 -2.85
C ARG A 260 31.12 8.24 -1.33
N ARG A 261 31.46 9.33 -0.65
CA ARG A 261 31.24 9.45 0.80
C ARG A 261 29.76 9.52 1.15
N CYS A 262 28.95 10.23 0.36
CA CYS A 262 27.50 10.22 0.52
C CYS A 262 26.90 8.85 0.19
N GLU A 263 27.38 8.17 -0.85
CA GLU A 263 26.96 6.79 -1.17
C GLU A 263 27.27 5.85 -0.01
N ALA A 264 28.45 5.94 0.61
CA ALA A 264 28.79 5.11 1.77
C ALA A 264 28.00 5.49 3.04
N ALA A 265 27.81 6.78 3.31
CA ALA A 265 27.12 7.28 4.51
C ALA A 265 25.60 7.05 4.47
N PHE A 266 25.02 7.04 3.27
CA PHE A 266 23.57 6.92 3.07
C PHE A 266 23.17 5.63 2.33
N ALA A 267 24.11 4.70 2.10
CA ALA A 267 23.80 3.36 1.59
C ALA A 267 22.90 2.66 2.60
N GLY A 268 21.67 2.33 2.18
CA GLY A 268 20.67 1.76 3.07
C GLY A 268 19.75 2.79 3.74
N ALA A 269 19.49 3.96 3.15
CA ALA A 269 18.46 4.88 3.67
C ALA A 269 17.07 4.23 3.87
N ALA A 270 16.77 3.13 3.16
CA ALA A 270 15.62 2.28 3.45
C ALA A 270 15.67 1.58 4.83
N LEU A 271 16.88 1.26 5.32
CA LEU A 271 17.15 0.70 6.66
C LEU A 271 17.16 1.77 7.77
N GLN A 272 17.49 3.04 7.46
CA GLN A 272 17.37 4.13 8.45
C GLN A 272 15.92 4.41 8.83
N LEU A 273 14.97 4.17 7.92
CA LEU A 273 13.54 4.23 8.20
C LEU A 273 13.04 3.06 9.07
N GLY A 274 13.63 1.87 8.91
CA GLY A 274 13.38 0.73 9.81
C GLY A 274 13.88 1.02 11.23
N LEU A 275 15.10 1.55 11.36
CA LEU A 275 15.65 1.96 12.66
C LEU A 275 14.85 3.10 13.31
N LEU A 276 14.30 4.01 12.50
CA LEU A 276 13.41 5.08 12.97
C LEU A 276 12.08 4.55 13.52
N LEU A 277 11.51 3.49 12.94
CA LEU A 277 10.30 2.88 13.47
C LEU A 277 10.58 2.21 14.82
N ASP A 278 11.71 1.53 14.96
CA ASP A 278 12.14 0.92 16.22
C ASP A 278 12.42 1.97 17.32
N GLU A 279 13.12 3.08 16.99
CA GLU A 279 13.34 4.20 17.93
C GLU A 279 12.06 4.93 18.33
N LEU A 280 10.99 4.83 17.53
CA LEU A 280 9.67 5.42 17.81
C LEU A 280 8.80 4.55 18.73
N GLU A 281 9.04 3.25 18.77
CA GLU A 281 8.37 2.32 19.70
C GLU A 281 9.00 2.33 21.10
N GLU A 282 10.31 2.60 21.20
CA GLU A 282 11.03 2.67 22.50
C GLU A 282 10.81 4.00 23.26
N GLY A 283 10.20 5.01 22.61
CA GLY A 283 10.02 6.36 23.17
C GLY A 283 8.59 6.72 23.64
N ALA A 284 7.64 5.77 23.64
CA ALA A 284 6.24 5.97 24.02
C ALA A 284 5.88 5.40 25.41
#